data_AF-A0A6A1UL93-F1
#
_entry.id   AF-A0A6A1UL93-F1
#
_cell.length_a   1.000
_cell.length_b   1.000
_cell.length_c   1.000
_cell.angle_alpha   90.00
_cell.angle_beta   90.00
_cell.angle_gamma   90.00
#
_symmetry.space_group_name_H-M   'P 1'
#
loop_
_entity.id
_entity.type
_entity.pdbx_description
1 polymer ?
#
loop_
_entity_poly.entity_id
_entity_poly.type
_entity_poly.pdbx_seq_one_letter_code
_entity_poly.pdbx_strand_id
1 'polypeptide(L)'
;MATLKDIEVAAAINILSALAFFVAFAILRLQPVNDRVYFPKWYLKGLRSSPLNCGAFAAKFINLDFKSYIRFLNWMPAALQMPEPELIDHAGLDSAVYLRIYLVGYDLKNHFPVALMDD
;
A
#
# COMPACT_ATOMS: atom_id res chain seq x y z
N MET A 1 1.26 34.57 -7.46
CA MET A 1 0.54 33.59 -8.30
C MET A 1 1.55 32.56 -8.76
N ALA A 2 1.32 31.28 -8.50
CA ALA A 2 2.22 30.23 -8.98
C ALA A 2 2.14 30.15 -10.50
N THR A 3 3.29 30.06 -11.17
CA THR A 3 3.32 29.86 -12.61
C THR A 3 3.12 28.38 -12.94
N LEU A 4 2.71 28.05 -14.18
CA LEU A 4 2.61 26.66 -14.63
C LEU A 4 3.91 25.89 -14.40
N LYS A 5 5.05 26.55 -14.62
CA LYS A 5 6.38 25.99 -14.36
C LYS A 5 6.60 25.61 -12.90
N ASP A 6 6.08 26.40 -11.95
CA ASP A 6 6.19 26.09 -10.52
C ASP A 6 5.35 24.86 -10.16
N ILE A 7 4.17 24.72 -10.76
CA ILE A 7 3.28 23.56 -10.58
C ILE A 7 3.93 22.30 -11.16
N GLU A 8 4.49 22.38 -12.37
CA GLU A 8 5.16 21.25 -13.03
C GLU A 8 6.37 20.76 -12.24
N VAL A 9 7.23 21.67 -11.79
CA VAL A 9 8.41 21.30 -11.00
C VAL A 9 7.99 20.67 -9.66
N ALA A 10 7.00 21.26 -8.98
CA ALA A 10 6.46 20.70 -7.74
C ALA A 10 5.82 19.32 -7.95
N ALA A 11 5.05 19.13 -9.02
CA ALA A 11 4.44 17.85 -9.37
C ALA A 11 5.51 16.80 -9.67
N ALA A 12 6.52 17.14 -10.47
CA ALA A 12 7.61 16.23 -10.81
C ALA A 12 8.37 15.74 -9.56
N ILE A 13 8.71 16.66 -8.65
CA ILE A 13 9.39 16.31 -7.39
C ILE A 13 8.50 15.38 -6.55
N ASN A 14 7.23 15.73 -6.34
CA ASN A 14 6.33 14.92 -5.53
C ASN A 14 6.13 13.51 -6.12
N ILE A 15 5.97 13.40 -7.44
CA ILE A 15 5.81 12.11 -8.13
C ILE A 15 7.09 11.27 -8.01
N LEU A 16 8.25 11.85 -8.29
CA LEU A 16 9.54 11.14 -8.18
C LEU A 16 9.83 10.69 -6.75
N SER A 17 9.55 11.55 -5.76
CA SER A 17 9.68 11.19 -4.35
C SER A 17 8.72 10.07 -3.96
N ALA A 18 7.45 10.11 -4.40
CA ALA A 18 6.49 9.03 -4.14
C ALA A 18 6.94 7.70 -4.75
N LEU A 19 7.48 7.73 -5.98
CA LEU A 19 8.06 6.55 -6.62
C LEU A 19 9.26 5.99 -5.83
N ALA A 20 10.15 6.86 -5.35
CA ALA A 20 11.26 6.44 -4.50
C ALA A 20 10.77 5.78 -3.20
N PHE A 21 9.72 6.31 -2.57
CA PHE A 21 9.08 5.68 -1.41
C PHE A 21 8.47 4.32 -1.73
N PHE A 22 7.84 4.14 -2.90
CA PHE A 22 7.31 2.84 -3.29
C PHE A 22 8.40 1.79 -3.51
N VAL A 23 9.54 2.17 -4.09
CA VAL A 23 10.70 1.28 -4.22
C VAL A 23 11.25 0.90 -2.85
N ALA A 24 11.43 1.89 -1.96
CA ALA A 24 11.88 1.63 -0.60
C ALA A 24 10.91 0.70 0.17
N PHE A 25 9.60 0.95 0.06
CA PHE A 25 8.55 0.12 0.64
C PHE A 25 8.61 -1.32 0.11
N ALA A 26 8.77 -1.50 -1.19
CA ALA A 26 8.88 -2.83 -1.80
C ALA A 26 10.06 -3.63 -1.24
N ILE A 27 11.23 -3.00 -1.15
CA ILE A 27 12.44 -3.64 -0.64
C ILE A 27 12.27 -4.01 0.83
N LEU A 28 11.82 -3.06 1.65
CA LEU A 28 11.64 -3.28 3.09
C LEU A 28 10.56 -4.33 3.38
N ARG A 29 9.48 -4.36 2.60
CA ARG A 29 8.37 -5.33 2.76
C ARG A 29 8.78 -6.77 2.44
N LEU A 30 9.69 -6.96 1.49
CA LEU A 30 10.16 -8.29 1.09
C LEU A 30 11.14 -8.90 2.09
N GLN A 31 11.75 -8.09 2.98
CA GLN A 31 12.72 -8.58 3.94
C GLN A 31 12.03 -9.36 5.08
N PRO A 32 12.44 -10.61 5.35
CA PRO A 32 11.82 -11.47 6.38
C PRO A 32 11.95 -10.89 7.80
N VAL A 33 12.95 -10.04 8.06
CA VAL A 33 13.11 -9.33 9.33
C VAL A 33 11.95 -8.38 9.60
N ASN A 34 11.45 -7.72 8.55
CA ASN A 34 10.42 -6.69 8.65
C ASN A 34 9.00 -7.25 8.48
N ASP A 35 8.85 -8.56 8.30
CA ASP A 35 7.57 -9.24 8.10
C ASP A 35 6.59 -9.00 9.26
N ARG A 36 7.10 -8.90 10.49
CA ARG A 36 6.28 -8.59 11.69
C ARG A 36 5.79 -7.15 11.73
N VAL A 37 6.52 -6.21 11.13
CA VAL A 37 6.14 -4.79 11.08
C VAL A 37 5.09 -4.56 9.99
N TYR A 38 5.22 -5.21 8.84
CA TYR A 38 4.26 -5.06 7.74
C TYR A 38 3.01 -5.93 7.87
N PHE A 39 3.10 -7.08 8.56
CA PHE A 39 1.97 -8.00 8.73
C PHE A 39 1.61 -8.33 10.19
N PRO A 40 1.55 -7.37 11.13
CA PRO A 40 1.31 -7.64 12.55
C PRO A 40 -0.07 -8.25 12.79
N LYS A 41 -1.10 -7.79 12.06
CA LYS A 41 -2.47 -8.30 12.18
C LYS A 41 -2.58 -9.80 11.89
N TRP A 42 -1.74 -10.33 11.00
CA TRP A 42 -1.73 -11.74 10.62
C TRP A 42 -1.15 -12.61 11.74
N TYR A 43 -0.14 -12.09 12.44
CA TYR A 43 0.42 -12.73 13.64
C TYR A 43 -0.55 -12.67 14.82
N LEU A 44 -1.22 -11.53 15.04
CA LEU A 44 -2.21 -11.37 16.11
C LEU A 44 -3.42 -12.31 15.93
N LYS A 45 -3.81 -12.60 14.69
CA LYS A 45 -4.89 -13.53 14.35
C LYS A 45 -4.48 -14.99 14.36
N GLY A 46 -3.20 -15.30 14.59
CA GLY A 46 -2.68 -16.67 14.50
C GLY A 46 -2.71 -17.28 13.09
N LEU A 47 -3.02 -16.50 12.05
CA LEU A 47 -3.04 -16.93 10.65
C LEU A 47 -1.63 -17.17 10.10
N ARG A 48 -0.62 -16.60 10.76
CA ARG A 48 0.79 -16.75 10.41
C ARG A 48 1.60 -17.11 11.65
N SER A 49 2.24 -18.27 11.64
CA SER A 49 3.21 -18.68 12.65
C SER A 49 4.61 -18.26 12.22
N SER A 50 5.38 -17.69 13.14
CA SER A 50 6.77 -17.32 12.87
C SER A 50 7.54 -18.58 12.44
N PRO A 51 8.33 -18.55 11.35
CA PRO A 51 9.18 -19.68 10.97
C PRO A 51 10.35 -19.76 11.96
N LEU A 52 10.06 -20.21 13.18
CA LEU A 52 11.05 -20.41 14.23
C LEU A 52 11.75 -21.76 14.09
N ASN A 53 11.30 -22.67 13.20
CA ASN A 53 11.76 -24.06 13.23
C ASN A 53 12.40 -24.66 11.95
N CYS A 54 12.60 -23.97 10.83
CA CYS A 54 13.32 -24.60 9.71
C CYS A 54 13.86 -23.60 8.68
N GLY A 55 15.19 -23.53 8.50
CA GLY A 55 15.83 -22.82 7.38
C GLY A 55 17.12 -22.06 7.74
N ALA A 56 18.11 -22.14 6.85
CA ALA A 56 19.44 -21.56 7.00
C ALA A 56 19.42 -20.05 7.34
N PHE A 57 20.22 -19.65 8.33
CA PHE A 57 20.23 -18.32 8.94
C PHE A 57 20.29 -17.15 7.94
N ALA A 58 20.96 -17.27 6.78
CA ALA A 58 21.07 -16.16 5.81
C ALA A 58 19.76 -15.84 5.05
N ALA A 59 19.00 -16.88 4.66
CA ALA A 59 17.70 -16.71 4.00
C ALA A 59 16.63 -16.15 4.95
N LYS A 60 16.90 -16.19 6.27
CA LYS A 60 16.05 -15.62 7.33
C LYS A 60 16.20 -14.10 7.48
N PHE A 61 17.25 -13.50 6.92
CA PHE A 61 17.47 -12.04 7.00
C PHE A 61 17.27 -11.32 5.68
N ILE A 62 17.63 -11.92 4.54
CA ILE A 62 17.59 -11.27 3.23
C ILE A 62 16.82 -12.14 2.23
N ASN A 63 15.78 -11.57 1.63
CA ASN A 63 15.09 -12.18 0.49
C ASN A 63 15.80 -11.77 -0.81
N LEU A 64 16.44 -12.74 -1.48
CA LEU A 64 17.21 -12.57 -2.72
C LEU A 64 16.40 -12.84 -3.99
N ASP A 65 15.08 -13.03 -3.89
CA ASP A 65 14.26 -13.36 -5.04
C ASP A 65 13.97 -12.13 -5.92
N PHE A 66 14.83 -11.89 -6.92
CA PHE A 66 14.69 -10.80 -7.91
C PHE A 66 13.33 -10.78 -8.62
N LYS A 67 12.68 -11.94 -8.79
CA LYS A 67 11.34 -12.04 -9.38
C LYS A 67 10.27 -11.35 -8.53
N SER A 68 10.45 -11.38 -7.21
CA SER A 68 9.58 -10.70 -6.25
C SER A 68 9.75 -9.17 -6.29
N TYR A 69 10.94 -8.66 -6.63
CA TYR A 69 11.19 -7.23 -6.80
C TYR A 69 10.60 -6.67 -8.11
N ILE A 70 10.64 -7.43 -9.21
CA ILE A 70 10.01 -7.02 -10.49
C ILE A 70 8.48 -6.89 -10.34
N ARG A 71 7.88 -7.69 -9.46
CA ARG A 71 6.44 -7.73 -9.20
C ARG A 71 6.01 -6.86 -8.03
N PHE A 72 6.81 -5.86 -7.63
CA PHE A 72 6.52 -5.11 -6.41
C PHE A 72 5.13 -4.44 -6.44
N LEU A 73 4.67 -3.93 -7.58
CA LEU A 73 3.34 -3.31 -7.70
C LEU A 73 2.16 -4.28 -7.55
N ASN A 74 2.38 -5.60 -7.49
CA ASN A 74 1.29 -6.57 -7.33
C ASN A 74 0.54 -6.43 -6.00
N TRP A 75 1.07 -5.70 -5.01
CA TRP A 75 0.33 -5.42 -3.77
C TRP A 75 -0.91 -4.57 -4.00
N MET A 76 -0.90 -3.69 -5.01
CA MET A 76 -2.00 -2.77 -5.29
C MET A 76 -3.25 -3.49 -5.82
N PRO A 77 -3.20 -4.32 -6.88
CA PRO A 77 -4.37 -5.10 -7.30
C PRO A 77 -4.78 -6.13 -6.23
N ALA A 78 -3.83 -6.71 -5.49
CA ALA A 78 -4.16 -7.64 -4.40
C ALA A 78 -4.93 -6.95 -3.25
N ALA A 79 -4.64 -5.67 -2.97
CA ALA A 79 -5.37 -4.90 -1.95
C ALA A 79 -6.83 -4.64 -2.33
N LEU A 80 -7.14 -4.58 -3.63
CA LEU A 80 -8.49 -4.36 -4.15
C LEU A 80 -9.32 -5.65 -4.27
N GLN A 81 -8.70 -6.82 -4.12
CA GLN A 81 -9.38 -8.12 -4.26
C GLN A 81 -10.17 -8.52 -3.00
N MET A 82 -9.91 -7.91 -1.84
CA MET A 82 -10.60 -8.26 -0.60
C MET A 82 -12.00 -7.62 -0.56
N PRO A 83 -13.09 -8.42 -0.48
CA PRO A 83 -14.44 -7.89 -0.46
C PRO A 83 -14.78 -7.23 0.90
N GLU A 84 -15.73 -6.30 0.91
CA GLU A 84 -16.11 -5.54 2.12
C GLU A 84 -16.46 -6.41 3.34
N PRO A 85 -17.20 -7.54 3.22
CA PRO A 85 -17.52 -8.37 4.39
C PRO A 85 -16.26 -8.96 5.03
N GLU A 86 -15.33 -9.47 4.23
CA GLU A 86 -14.04 -9.97 4.71
C GLU A 86 -13.18 -8.85 5.29
N LEU A 87 -13.26 -7.64 4.73
CA LEU A 87 -12.55 -6.48 5.26
C LEU A 87 -13.10 -6.05 6.62
N ILE A 88 -14.42 -6.10 6.83
CA ILE A 88 -15.06 -5.79 8.11
C ILE A 88 -14.67 -6.83 9.16
N ASP A 89 -14.74 -8.11 8.83
CA ASP A 89 -14.27 -9.18 9.73
C ASP A 89 -12.76 -9.08 9.97
N HIS A 90 -12.00 -8.61 8.98
CA HIS A 90 -10.56 -8.53 9.08
C HIS A 90 -10.05 -7.30 9.86
N ALA A 91 -10.58 -6.12 9.57
CA ALA A 91 -10.08 -4.85 10.07
C ALA A 91 -11.01 -4.18 11.08
N GLY A 92 -12.27 -4.60 11.15
CA GLY A 92 -13.33 -3.98 11.94
C GLY A 92 -14.19 -3.02 11.12
N LEU A 93 -15.40 -2.75 11.60
CA LEU A 93 -16.38 -1.89 10.94
C LEU A 93 -15.89 -0.46 10.75
N ASP A 94 -15.25 0.12 11.77
CA ASP A 94 -14.77 1.52 11.75
C ASP A 94 -13.72 1.75 10.66
N SER A 95 -12.78 0.81 10.51
CA SER A 95 -11.77 0.86 9.44
C SER A 95 -12.39 0.73 8.05
N ALA A 96 -13.44 -0.07 7.89
CA ALA A 96 -14.16 -0.22 6.62
C ALA A 96 -14.94 1.06 6.26
N VAL A 97 -15.60 1.68 7.24
CA VAL A 97 -16.29 2.97 7.05
C VAL A 97 -15.30 4.07 6.68
N TYR A 98 -14.12 4.11 7.32
CA TYR A 98 -13.06 5.06 6.98
C TYR A 98 -12.61 4.95 5.52
N LEU A 99 -12.38 3.72 5.02
CA LEU A 99 -12.02 3.49 3.61
C LEU A 99 -13.14 3.91 2.65
N ARG A 100 -14.40 3.72 3.06
CA ARG A 100 -15.56 4.14 2.27
C ARG A 100 -15.61 5.64 2.04
N ILE A 101 -15.10 6.47 2.96
CA ILE A 101 -14.99 7.92 2.76
C ILE A 101 -14.10 8.24 1.56
N TYR A 102 -12.99 7.52 1.38
CA TYR A 102 -12.10 7.71 0.23
C TYR A 102 -12.74 7.25 -1.08
N LEU A 103 -13.47 6.12 -1.06
CA LEU A 103 -14.20 5.63 -2.23
C LEU A 103 -15.30 6.60 -2.65
N VAL A 104 -16.10 7.09 -1.69
CA VAL A 104 -17.11 8.12 -1.93
C VAL A 104 -16.47 9.41 -2.45
N GLY A 105 -15.34 9.83 -1.87
CA GLY A 105 -14.60 10.99 -2.36
C GLY A 105 -14.12 10.83 -3.81
N TYR A 106 -13.63 9.65 -4.18
CA TYR A 106 -13.23 9.32 -5.55
C TYR A 106 -14.43 9.29 -6.51
N ASP A 107 -15.52 8.62 -6.14
CA ASP A 107 -16.74 8.58 -6.93
C ASP A 107 -17.33 9.97 -7.12
N LEU A 108 -17.35 10.79 -6.06
CA LEU A 108 -17.86 12.16 -6.13
C LEU A 108 -16.97 13.04 -7.02
N LYS A 109 -15.64 12.91 -6.95
CA LYS A 109 -14.71 13.60 -7.87
C LYS A 109 -14.98 13.24 -9.33
N ASN A 110 -15.29 11.98 -9.61
CA ASN A 110 -15.47 11.48 -10.97
C ASN A 110 -16.87 11.77 -11.54
N HIS A 111 -17.90 11.76 -10.70
CA HIS A 111 -19.30 11.94 -11.12
C HIS A 111 -19.81 13.39 -10.94
N PHE A 112 -19.20 14.15 -10.02
CA PHE A 112 -19.44 15.57 -9.83
C PHE A 112 -18.13 16.32 -10.05
N PRO A 113 -17.88 16.82 -11.28
CA PRO A 113 -16.80 17.75 -11.49
C PRO A 113 -17.18 19.08 -10.83
N VAL A 114 -16.98 19.17 -9.52
CA VAL A 114 -17.08 20.44 -8.77
C VAL A 114 -16.15 21.49 -9.38
N ALA A 115 -15.06 21.04 -10.02
CA ALA A 115 -14.15 21.86 -10.80
C ALA A 115 -14.74 22.49 -12.08
N LEU A 116 -15.94 22.07 -12.52
CA LEU A 116 -16.66 22.68 -13.66
C LEU A 116 -17.81 23.61 -13.21
N MET A 117 -18.02 23.78 -11.90
CA MET A 117 -19.09 24.65 -11.37
C MET A 117 -18.58 26.05 -10.97
N ASP A 118 -17.27 26.30 -11.08
CA ASP A 118 -16.63 27.60 -10.81
C ASP A 118 -16.39 28.40 -12.12
N ASP A 119 -17.38 28.44 -13.02
CA ASP A 119 -17.46 29.35 -14.18
C ASP A 119 -18.62 30.37 -14.01
#